data_AF-A0A7X6NVT2-F1
#
_entry.id   AF-A0A7X6NVT2-F1
#
_cell.length_a   1.000
_cell.length_b   1.000
_cell.length_c   1.000
_cell.angle_alpha   90.00
_cell.angle_beta   90.00
_cell.angle_gamma   90.00
#
_symmetry.space_group_name_H-M   'P 1'
#
loop_
_entity.id
_entity.type
_entity.pdbx_description
1 polymer ?
#
loop_
_entity_poly.entity_id
_entity_poly.type
_entity_poly.pdbx_seq_one_letter_code
_entity_poly.pdbx_strand_id
1 'polypeptide(L)'
;YTNEGKPLRSSITPTTVSFSGGVADLIDGPHHGDPFRFGDIGPLLGASIDEDSAFKLIQRHQATETIGATVVGAGVHTTEISGSTIDFGSGLLPIRNVPILRIPPEIEENPELLTLEISERLATMDPDHPEQTVAIALDGHSLRSFADIQRLAQSIIDGAKVVLEGPNPLVVVLESDRAKVLGQSLAVQRGRRDDLICIDSVQTANGDFIDIGTPVGAGRAVPVVVKTLVFND
;
A
#
# COMPACT_ATOMS: atom_id res chain seq x y z
N TYR A 1 0.31 19.31 -11.16
CA TYR A 1 1.65 19.92 -11.20
C TYR A 1 1.78 20.94 -10.07
N THR A 2 2.52 20.60 -9.02
CA THR A 2 2.70 21.37 -7.78
C THR A 2 3.81 22.42 -7.93
N ASN A 3 3.60 23.42 -8.80
CA ASN A 3 4.60 24.45 -9.06
C ASN A 3 4.46 25.69 -8.12
N GLU A 4 3.48 25.66 -7.21
CA GLU A 4 3.16 26.75 -6.26
C GLU A 4 3.75 26.52 -4.84
N GLY A 5 4.60 25.49 -4.69
CA GLY A 5 5.22 25.17 -3.41
C GLY A 5 6.18 26.25 -2.93
N LYS A 6 6.15 26.58 -1.63
CA LYS A 6 7.21 27.41 -1.03
C LYS A 6 8.54 26.64 -1.12
N PRO A 7 9.61 27.23 -1.68
CA PRO A 7 10.90 26.57 -1.73
C PRO A 7 11.40 26.27 -0.32
N LEU A 8 12.18 25.19 -0.20
CA LEU A 8 12.89 24.88 1.04
C LEU A 8 13.75 26.08 1.47
N ARG A 9 13.86 26.30 2.78
CA ARG A 9 14.70 27.37 3.31
C ARG A 9 16.14 27.14 2.85
N SER A 10 16.79 28.19 2.35
CA SER A 10 18.19 28.14 1.92
C SER A 10 19.18 27.77 3.03
N SER A 11 18.74 27.79 4.29
CA SER A 11 19.51 27.32 5.45
C SER A 11 19.57 25.79 5.58
N ILE A 12 18.80 25.04 4.80
CA ILE A 12 18.81 23.57 4.84
C ILE A 12 19.97 23.09 3.96
N THR A 13 21.02 22.57 4.58
CA THR A 13 22.14 21.93 3.88
C THR A 13 21.97 20.42 4.00
N PRO A 14 21.74 19.68 2.89
CA PRO A 14 21.66 18.23 2.93
C PRO A 14 23.00 17.65 3.36
N THR A 15 22.98 16.78 4.38
CA THR A 15 24.18 16.09 4.88
C THR A 15 24.47 14.80 4.13
N THR A 16 23.45 14.25 3.46
CA THR A 16 23.50 12.95 2.82
C THR A 16 22.63 12.96 1.56
N VAL A 17 23.07 12.25 0.53
CA VAL A 17 22.33 12.01 -0.71
C VAL A 17 22.29 10.51 -0.99
N SER A 18 21.17 10.01 -1.48
CA SER A 18 21.02 8.64 -1.98
C SER A 18 20.43 8.69 -3.38
N PHE A 19 20.89 7.81 -4.26
CA PHE A 19 20.34 7.63 -5.60
C PHE A 19 19.61 6.30 -5.68
N SER A 20 18.55 6.27 -6.47
CA SER A 20 17.71 5.09 -6.68
C SER A 20 17.07 5.14 -8.07
N GLY A 21 16.56 4.01 -8.55
CA GLY A 21 16.12 3.78 -9.92
C GLY A 21 17.24 3.28 -10.85
N GLY A 22 16.90 2.93 -12.09
CA GLY A 22 17.82 2.24 -12.99
C GLY A 22 19.09 3.03 -13.37
N VAL A 23 19.07 4.36 -13.28
CA VAL A 23 20.27 5.19 -13.49
C VAL A 23 21.19 5.18 -12.27
N ALA A 24 20.67 4.97 -11.07
CA ALA A 24 21.48 4.95 -9.85
C ALA A 24 22.53 3.83 -9.87
N ASP A 25 22.17 2.67 -10.42
CA ASP A 25 23.08 1.54 -10.62
C ASP A 25 24.20 1.84 -11.62
N LEU A 26 24.06 2.92 -12.41
CA LEU A 26 25.04 3.37 -13.40
C LEU A 26 25.97 4.47 -12.86
N ILE A 27 25.75 4.97 -11.64
CA ILE A 27 26.57 6.04 -11.04
C ILE A 27 27.91 5.48 -10.59
N ASP A 28 27.90 4.42 -9.76
CA ASP A 28 29.13 3.89 -9.14
C ASP A 28 29.79 2.77 -9.99
N GLY A 29 29.32 2.56 -11.22
CA GLY A 29 29.76 1.48 -12.13
C GLY A 29 30.86 1.91 -13.12
N PRO A 30 31.49 0.95 -13.83
CA PRO A 30 32.47 1.28 -14.86
C PRO A 30 31.82 2.03 -16.03
N HIS A 31 32.26 3.25 -16.28
CA HIS A 31 31.79 4.13 -17.38
C HIS A 31 32.35 3.74 -18.76
N HIS A 32 32.72 2.47 -18.94
CA HIS A 32 33.34 1.97 -20.17
C HIS A 32 32.33 1.13 -20.96
N GLY A 33 32.05 1.52 -22.20
CA GLY A 33 31.13 0.81 -23.08
C GLY A 33 30.32 1.74 -23.98
N ASP A 34 29.26 1.22 -24.58
CA ASP A 34 28.33 2.00 -25.38
C ASP A 34 27.48 2.93 -24.48
N PRO A 35 27.58 4.27 -24.66
CA PRO A 35 26.81 5.23 -23.87
C PRO A 35 25.30 5.15 -24.08
N PHE A 36 24.83 4.46 -25.13
CA PHE A 36 23.41 4.28 -25.46
C PHE A 36 22.98 2.81 -25.40
N ARG A 37 23.65 1.98 -24.59
CA ARG A 37 23.38 0.53 -24.52
C ARG A 37 21.93 0.14 -24.17
N PHE A 38 21.15 1.08 -23.62
CA PHE A 38 19.73 0.92 -23.29
C PHE A 38 18.78 1.68 -24.24
N GLY A 39 19.31 2.30 -25.29
CA GLY A 39 18.54 3.15 -26.21
C GLY A 39 18.19 4.53 -25.66
N ASP A 40 18.71 4.91 -24.49
CA ASP A 40 18.48 6.19 -23.82
C ASP A 40 19.79 6.82 -23.31
N ILE A 41 19.67 7.96 -22.62
CA ILE A 41 20.80 8.71 -22.04
C ILE A 41 21.18 8.27 -20.62
N GLY A 42 20.58 7.20 -20.09
CA GLY A 42 20.79 6.75 -18.71
C GLY A 42 22.26 6.56 -18.34
N PRO A 43 23.09 5.86 -19.15
CA PRO A 43 24.52 5.71 -18.88
C PRO A 43 25.29 7.03 -18.84
N LEU A 44 24.97 7.97 -19.73
CA LEU A 44 25.60 9.30 -19.76
C LEU A 44 25.23 10.13 -18.51
N LEU A 45 23.98 10.02 -18.06
CA LEU A 45 23.51 10.71 -16.86
C LEU A 45 24.18 10.15 -15.60
N GLY A 46 24.29 8.82 -15.49
CA GLY A 46 25.00 8.16 -14.39
C GLY A 46 26.45 8.62 -14.28
N ALA A 47 27.19 8.61 -15.40
CA ALA A 47 28.57 9.09 -15.47
C ALA A 47 28.69 10.58 -15.09
N SER A 48 27.78 11.42 -15.58
CA SER A 48 27.79 12.85 -15.27
C SER A 48 27.57 13.13 -13.77
N ILE A 49 26.67 12.39 -13.13
CA ILE A 49 26.43 12.49 -11.67
C ILE A 49 27.66 12.02 -10.89
N ASP A 50 28.32 10.96 -11.33
CA ASP A 50 29.51 10.46 -10.68
C ASP A 50 30.70 11.44 -10.79
N GLU A 51 30.86 12.09 -11.94
CA GLU A 51 31.93 13.04 -12.19
C GLU A 51 31.74 14.38 -11.46
N ASP A 52 30.50 14.84 -11.28
CA ASP A 52 30.17 16.14 -10.71
C ASP A 52 30.66 16.29 -9.26
N SER A 53 31.46 17.33 -9.03
CA SER A 53 32.02 17.69 -7.73
C SER A 53 30.96 17.94 -6.65
N ALA A 54 29.77 18.44 -6.99
CA ALA A 54 28.73 18.73 -6.02
C ALA A 54 28.27 17.48 -5.27
N PHE A 55 28.19 16.34 -5.97
CA PHE A 55 27.80 15.05 -5.37
C PHE A 55 28.95 14.32 -4.67
N LYS A 56 30.17 14.86 -4.73
CA LYS A 56 31.33 14.39 -3.96
C LYS A 56 31.50 15.14 -2.64
N LEU A 57 30.88 16.31 -2.51
CA LEU A 57 30.91 17.14 -1.29
C LEU A 57 29.91 16.70 -0.23
N ILE A 58 28.97 15.81 -0.58
CA ILE A 58 27.90 15.31 0.28
C ILE A 58 28.08 13.81 0.44
N GLN A 59 27.86 13.27 1.64
CA GLN A 59 27.96 11.84 1.87
C GLN A 59 26.95 11.08 1.00
N ARG A 60 27.43 10.17 0.14
CA ARG A 60 26.57 9.24 -0.60
C ARG A 60 26.15 8.09 0.32
N HIS A 61 24.85 7.84 0.44
CA HIS A 61 24.28 6.70 1.14
C HIS A 61 23.69 5.73 0.12
N GLN A 62 24.18 4.49 0.15
CA GLN A 62 23.62 3.41 -0.65
C GLN A 62 22.43 2.83 0.11
N ALA A 63 21.23 3.07 -0.41
CA ALA A 63 20.00 2.53 0.16
C ALA A 63 19.97 1.00 -0.04
N THR A 64 19.38 0.28 0.92
CA THR A 64 19.16 -1.17 0.80
C THR A 64 18.18 -1.49 -0.34
N GLU A 65 17.21 -0.60 -0.57
CA GLU A 65 16.20 -0.70 -1.63
C GLU A 65 16.48 0.39 -2.68
N THR A 66 17.12 0.02 -3.80
CA THR A 66 17.45 0.95 -4.90
C THR A 66 16.41 0.93 -6.01
N ILE A 67 15.54 -0.08 -6.04
CA ILE A 67 14.41 -0.20 -6.98
C ILE A 67 13.16 0.36 -6.29
N GLY A 68 12.42 1.23 -6.99
CA GLY A 68 11.17 1.80 -6.46
C GLY A 68 11.19 3.29 -6.13
N ALA A 69 12.30 4.01 -6.36
CA ALA A 69 12.25 5.47 -6.48
C ALA A 69 11.81 5.88 -7.87
N THR A 70 10.67 5.38 -8.28
CA THR A 70 9.96 5.97 -9.39
C THR A 70 9.42 7.30 -8.87
N VAL A 71 9.75 8.41 -9.54
CA VAL A 71 8.94 9.61 -9.48
C VAL A 71 7.61 9.28 -10.18
N VAL A 72 6.82 8.39 -9.58
CA VAL A 72 5.38 8.38 -9.81
C VAL A 72 4.89 9.46 -8.89
N GLY A 73 4.39 10.55 -9.46
CA GLY A 73 3.76 11.60 -8.68
C GLY A 73 2.75 10.95 -7.75
N ALA A 74 3.02 10.98 -6.45
CA ALA A 74 2.03 10.66 -5.43
C ALA A 74 0.89 11.66 -5.64
N GLY A 75 -0.12 11.22 -6.38
CA GLY A 75 -1.09 12.12 -7.00
C GLY A 75 -2.12 12.62 -6.01
N VAL A 76 -2.40 11.84 -4.96
CA VAL A 76 -3.32 12.21 -3.89
C VAL A 76 -2.87 11.51 -2.61
N HIS A 77 -2.77 12.29 -1.53
CA HIS A 77 -2.65 11.80 -0.17
C HIS A 77 -3.88 12.32 0.58
N THR A 78 -4.88 11.48 0.78
CA THR A 78 -5.99 11.78 1.69
C THR A 78 -5.62 11.21 3.05
N THR A 79 -5.45 12.10 4.03
CA THR A 79 -5.43 11.68 5.44
C THR A 79 -6.86 11.62 5.93
N GLU A 80 -7.36 10.41 6.12
CA GLU A 80 -8.70 10.17 6.63
C GLU A 80 -8.62 9.64 8.07
N ILE A 81 -9.60 10.02 8.89
CA ILE A 81 -9.78 9.44 10.21
C ILE A 81 -10.89 8.42 10.04
N SER A 82 -10.57 7.12 10.16
CA SER A 82 -11.60 6.08 10.11
C SER A 82 -12.70 6.36 11.15
N GLY A 83 -13.95 6.24 10.69
CA GLY A 83 -15.14 6.71 11.39
C GLY A 83 -15.50 5.88 12.61
N SER A 84 -14.93 6.18 13.77
CA SER A 84 -15.35 5.72 15.11
C SER A 84 -15.43 4.21 15.39
N THR A 85 -15.24 3.34 14.39
CA THR A 85 -15.58 1.91 14.51
C THR A 85 -14.56 0.98 13.88
N ILE A 86 -13.30 1.15 14.29
CA ILE A 86 -12.23 0.20 13.97
C ILE A 86 -12.32 -1.09 14.79
N ASP A 87 -12.04 -2.23 14.15
CA ASP A 87 -11.94 -3.53 14.81
C ASP A 87 -10.63 -4.21 14.42
N PHE A 88 -9.66 -4.24 15.33
CA PHE A 88 -8.34 -4.83 15.10
C PHE A 88 -7.84 -5.63 16.32
N GLY A 89 -6.92 -6.56 16.10
CA GLY A 89 -6.18 -7.26 17.16
C GLY A 89 -5.10 -6.39 17.83
N SER A 90 -4.83 -6.60 19.11
CA SER A 90 -3.80 -5.83 19.83
C SER A 90 -2.41 -6.07 19.24
N GLY A 91 -1.66 -5.00 18.96
CA GLY A 91 -0.26 -5.07 18.51
C GLY A 91 -0.07 -5.08 17.00
N LEU A 92 -1.14 -4.99 16.20
CA LEU A 92 -1.07 -5.02 14.74
C LEU A 92 -0.66 -3.69 14.08
N LEU A 93 -0.89 -2.57 14.75
CA LEU A 93 -0.68 -1.23 14.19
C LEU A 93 0.55 -0.56 14.82
N PRO A 94 1.30 0.28 14.08
CA PRO A 94 1.02 0.75 12.72
C PRO A 94 1.48 -0.20 11.62
N ILE A 95 0.85 -0.13 10.45
CA ILE A 95 1.27 -0.80 9.20
C ILE A 95 1.45 0.21 8.08
N ARG A 96 2.34 -0.08 7.14
CA ARG A 96 2.66 0.81 6.02
C ARG A 96 2.81 0.04 4.71
N ASN A 97 2.52 0.74 3.62
CA ASN A 97 2.64 0.30 2.23
C ASN A 97 1.87 -0.99 1.97
N VAL A 98 0.66 -1.11 2.52
CA VAL A 98 -0.18 -2.28 2.25
C VAL A 98 -0.88 -2.09 0.90
N PRO A 99 -0.69 -2.99 -0.08
CA PRO A 99 -1.38 -2.91 -1.37
C PRO A 99 -2.90 -3.13 -1.19
N ILE A 100 -3.70 -2.37 -1.91
CA ILE A 100 -5.16 -2.49 -1.92
C ILE A 100 -5.62 -3.32 -3.11
N LEU A 101 -6.33 -4.41 -2.80
CA LEU A 101 -7.16 -5.17 -3.72
C LEU A 101 -8.60 -4.65 -3.63
N ARG A 102 -9.03 -3.83 -4.59
CA ARG A 102 -10.41 -3.33 -4.65
C ARG A 102 -11.29 -4.31 -5.41
N ILE A 103 -12.32 -4.81 -4.74
CA ILE A 103 -13.31 -5.69 -5.34
C ILE A 103 -14.39 -4.85 -6.05
N PRO A 104 -14.76 -5.19 -7.30
CA PRO A 104 -15.87 -4.53 -8.00
C PRO A 104 -17.22 -4.77 -7.30
N PRO A 105 -18.09 -3.76 -7.19
CA PRO A 105 -19.38 -3.89 -6.50
C PRO A 105 -20.28 -5.00 -7.04
N GLU A 106 -20.22 -5.26 -8.34
CA GLU A 106 -20.97 -6.34 -9.00
C GLU A 106 -20.55 -7.75 -8.55
N ILE A 107 -19.33 -7.91 -8.03
CA ILE A 107 -18.81 -9.18 -7.51
C ILE A 107 -19.22 -9.37 -6.04
N GLU A 108 -19.32 -8.28 -5.26
CA GLU A 108 -19.62 -8.33 -3.82
C GLU A 108 -20.93 -9.03 -3.46
N GLU A 109 -21.92 -8.98 -4.36
CA GLU A 109 -23.26 -9.54 -4.11
C GLU A 109 -23.31 -11.07 -4.25
N ASN A 110 -22.30 -11.69 -4.88
CA ASN A 110 -22.25 -13.13 -5.10
C ASN A 110 -21.08 -13.76 -4.30
N PRO A 111 -21.35 -14.46 -3.19
CA PRO A 111 -20.34 -15.09 -2.35
C PRO A 111 -19.35 -16.00 -3.09
N GLU A 112 -19.82 -16.78 -4.06
CA GLU A 112 -18.97 -17.72 -4.81
C GLU A 112 -18.01 -16.97 -5.75
N LEU A 113 -18.51 -15.96 -6.45
CA LEU A 113 -17.68 -15.11 -7.32
C LEU A 113 -16.70 -14.28 -6.50
N LEU A 114 -17.12 -13.75 -5.36
CA LEU A 114 -16.26 -13.00 -4.46
C LEU A 114 -15.08 -13.82 -3.95
N THR A 115 -15.36 -15.05 -3.51
CA THR A 115 -14.32 -15.96 -3.03
C THR A 115 -13.30 -16.24 -4.14
N LEU A 116 -13.79 -16.54 -5.34
CA LEU A 116 -12.94 -16.79 -6.51
C LEU A 116 -12.09 -15.57 -6.87
N GLU A 117 -12.70 -14.38 -7.04
CA GLU A 117 -12.02 -13.13 -7.38
C GLU A 117 -10.91 -12.80 -6.39
N ILE A 118 -11.19 -12.89 -5.08
CA ILE A 118 -10.16 -12.63 -4.04
C ILE A 118 -9.00 -13.61 -4.22
N SER A 119 -9.27 -14.91 -4.29
CA SER A 119 -8.22 -15.93 -4.38
C SER A 119 -7.35 -15.79 -5.64
N GLU A 120 -7.93 -15.55 -6.81
CA GLU A 120 -7.21 -15.40 -8.08
C GLU A 120 -6.36 -14.14 -8.11
N ARG A 121 -6.90 -13.03 -7.60
CA ARG A 121 -6.17 -11.76 -7.51
C ARG A 121 -5.00 -11.83 -6.55
N LEU A 122 -5.17 -12.46 -5.38
CA LEU A 122 -4.07 -12.64 -4.44
C LEU A 122 -2.96 -13.52 -5.02
N ALA A 123 -3.32 -14.59 -5.72
CA ALA A 123 -2.34 -15.47 -6.36
C ALA A 123 -1.49 -14.79 -7.45
N THR A 124 -2.00 -13.71 -8.06
CA THR A 124 -1.31 -12.98 -9.13
C THR A 124 -0.61 -11.71 -8.66
N MET A 125 -0.93 -11.20 -7.46
CA MET A 125 -0.40 -9.92 -6.95
C MET A 125 1.09 -10.00 -6.59
N ASP A 126 1.51 -11.03 -5.85
CA ASP A 126 2.92 -11.30 -5.54
C ASP A 126 3.12 -12.82 -5.39
N PRO A 127 3.54 -13.50 -6.47
CA PRO A 127 3.76 -14.93 -6.46
C PRO A 127 4.89 -15.38 -5.51
N ASP A 128 5.83 -14.48 -5.17
CA ASP A 128 6.98 -14.79 -4.33
C ASP A 128 6.63 -14.66 -2.83
N HIS A 129 5.68 -13.78 -2.49
CA HIS A 129 5.20 -13.55 -1.13
C HIS A 129 3.66 -13.58 -1.04
N PRO A 130 3.02 -14.72 -1.31
CA PRO A 130 1.56 -14.83 -1.36
C PRO A 130 0.88 -14.62 0.02
N GLU A 131 1.63 -14.72 1.11
CA GLU A 131 1.17 -14.50 2.49
C GLU A 131 1.33 -13.04 2.97
N GLN A 132 1.78 -12.12 2.11
CA GLN A 132 1.99 -10.73 2.51
C GLN A 132 0.68 -10.05 2.97
N THR A 133 0.82 -9.01 3.79
CA THR A 133 -0.33 -8.18 4.19
C THR A 133 -0.95 -7.52 2.96
N VAL A 134 -2.27 -7.65 2.80
CA VAL A 134 -3.07 -7.00 1.76
C VAL A 134 -4.28 -6.32 2.39
N ALA A 135 -4.76 -5.26 1.74
CA ALA A 135 -6.03 -4.62 2.06
C ALA A 135 -7.09 -4.98 1.03
N ILE A 136 -8.10 -5.76 1.43
CA ILE A 136 -9.27 -6.03 0.60
C ILE A 136 -10.26 -4.88 0.80
N ALA A 137 -10.49 -4.08 -0.25
CA ALA A 137 -11.41 -2.96 -0.22
C ALA A 137 -12.73 -3.31 -0.90
N LEU A 138 -13.82 -2.96 -0.22
CA LEU A 138 -15.21 -3.25 -0.59
C LEU A 138 -16.07 -2.00 -0.37
N ASP A 139 -17.11 -1.81 -1.18
CA ASP A 139 -18.11 -0.77 -0.98
C ASP A 139 -18.98 -1.12 0.24
N GLY A 140 -19.50 -2.35 0.27
CA GLY A 140 -20.41 -2.84 1.31
C GLY A 140 -21.83 -2.25 1.24
N HIS A 141 -22.20 -1.58 0.15
CA HIS A 141 -23.55 -1.04 -0.06
C HIS A 141 -24.65 -2.11 -0.11
N SER A 142 -24.29 -3.34 -0.49
CA SER A 142 -25.19 -4.49 -0.56
C SER A 142 -25.50 -5.12 0.80
N LEU A 143 -24.77 -4.75 1.87
CA LEU A 143 -24.92 -5.31 3.21
C LEU A 143 -26.20 -4.77 3.89
N ARG A 144 -27.34 -5.43 3.70
CA ARG A 144 -28.64 -4.99 4.25
C ARG A 144 -28.99 -5.66 5.56
N SER A 145 -28.46 -6.85 5.82
CA SER A 145 -28.75 -7.66 6.99
C SER A 145 -27.49 -8.20 7.66
N PHE A 146 -27.63 -8.75 8.87
CA PHE A 146 -26.53 -9.46 9.52
C PHE A 146 -26.14 -10.73 8.77
N ALA A 147 -27.09 -11.42 8.13
CA ALA A 147 -26.81 -12.58 7.30
C ALA A 147 -25.93 -12.24 6.09
N ASP A 148 -26.08 -11.04 5.52
CA ASP A 148 -25.21 -10.57 4.44
C ASP A 148 -23.78 -10.38 4.94
N ILE A 149 -23.61 -9.78 6.12
CA ILE A 149 -22.29 -9.61 6.76
C ILE A 149 -21.64 -10.97 7.03
N GLN A 150 -22.40 -11.96 7.53
CA GLN A 150 -21.86 -13.29 7.80
C GLN A 150 -21.41 -14.01 6.52
N ARG A 151 -22.18 -13.88 5.42
CA ARG A 151 -21.80 -14.45 4.12
C ARG A 151 -20.58 -13.77 3.53
N LEU A 152 -20.50 -12.43 3.63
CA LEU A 152 -19.34 -11.66 3.22
C LEU A 152 -18.09 -12.08 3.99
N ALA A 153 -18.18 -12.16 5.32
CA ALA A 153 -17.09 -12.61 6.18
C ALA A 153 -16.56 -13.98 5.75
N GLN A 154 -17.46 -14.94 5.51
CA GLN A 154 -17.08 -16.30 5.09
C GLN A 154 -16.35 -16.28 3.74
N SER A 155 -16.88 -15.52 2.77
CA SER A 155 -16.27 -15.41 1.43
C SER A 155 -14.86 -14.79 1.48
N ILE A 156 -14.66 -13.78 2.34
CA ILE A 156 -13.34 -13.18 2.56
C ILE A 156 -12.39 -14.20 3.19
N ILE A 157 -12.84 -14.97 4.20
CA ILE A 157 -12.01 -15.99 4.85
C ILE A 157 -11.56 -17.06 3.86
N ASP A 158 -12.48 -17.54 3.04
CA ASP A 158 -12.21 -18.60 2.07
C ASP A 158 -11.31 -18.09 0.93
N GLY A 159 -11.55 -16.87 0.43
CA GLY A 159 -10.78 -16.27 -0.66
C GLY A 159 -9.38 -15.83 -0.24
N ALA A 160 -9.24 -15.29 0.98
CA ALA A 160 -7.98 -14.76 1.52
C ALA A 160 -7.21 -15.77 2.38
N LYS A 161 -7.52 -17.06 2.25
CA LYS A 161 -6.95 -18.13 3.06
C LYS A 161 -5.42 -18.12 3.10
N VAL A 162 -4.77 -17.84 1.97
CA VAL A 162 -3.30 -17.80 1.86
C VAL A 162 -2.66 -16.72 2.74
N VAL A 163 -3.31 -15.56 2.87
CA VAL A 163 -2.87 -14.47 3.77
C VAL A 163 -3.17 -14.84 5.22
N LEU A 164 -4.39 -15.32 5.49
CA LEU A 164 -4.88 -15.64 6.82
C LEU A 164 -4.23 -16.87 7.48
N GLU A 165 -3.62 -17.76 6.70
CA GLU A 165 -2.80 -18.87 7.22
C GLU A 165 -1.33 -18.45 7.41
N GLY A 166 -0.94 -17.29 6.88
CA GLY A 166 0.36 -16.69 7.05
C GLY A 166 0.56 -15.98 8.39
N PRO A 167 1.77 -15.45 8.63
CA PRO A 167 2.09 -14.70 9.85
C PRO A 167 1.58 -13.26 9.84
N ASN A 168 1.10 -12.77 8.70
CA ASN A 168 0.77 -11.37 8.47
C ASN A 168 -0.74 -11.12 8.62
N PRO A 169 -1.15 -9.93 9.10
CA PRO A 169 -2.57 -9.61 9.21
C PRO A 169 -3.22 -9.42 7.84
N LEU A 170 -4.53 -9.67 7.76
CA LEU A 170 -5.38 -9.23 6.67
C LEU A 170 -6.03 -7.88 7.04
N VAL A 171 -5.97 -6.92 6.12
CA VAL A 171 -6.71 -5.66 6.23
C VAL A 171 -7.98 -5.76 5.40
N VAL A 172 -9.11 -5.33 5.97
CA VAL A 172 -10.38 -5.19 5.27
C VAL A 172 -10.83 -3.74 5.38
N VAL A 173 -11.09 -3.13 4.23
CA VAL A 173 -11.53 -1.73 4.10
C VAL A 173 -12.95 -1.73 3.57
N LEU A 174 -13.86 -1.08 4.29
CA LEU A 174 -15.23 -0.86 3.83
C LEU A 174 -15.47 0.63 3.61
N GLU A 175 -16.05 1.02 2.47
CA GLU A 175 -16.48 2.41 2.29
C GLU A 175 -17.71 2.72 3.17
N SER A 176 -18.57 1.74 3.39
CA SER A 176 -19.70 1.83 4.33
C SER A 176 -19.29 1.75 5.81
N ASP A 177 -20.09 2.34 6.69
CA ASP A 177 -19.89 2.43 8.15
C ASP A 177 -20.18 1.12 8.92
N ARG A 178 -19.80 -0.03 8.33
CA ARG A 178 -20.14 -1.37 8.83
C ARG A 178 -18.93 -2.24 9.16
N ALA A 179 -17.72 -1.69 9.11
CA ALA A 179 -16.49 -2.46 9.30
C ALA A 179 -16.40 -3.15 10.66
N LYS A 180 -16.94 -2.54 11.72
CA LYS A 180 -16.94 -3.19 13.04
C LYS A 180 -17.70 -4.50 13.07
N VAL A 181 -18.92 -4.50 12.53
CA VAL A 181 -19.77 -5.69 12.56
C VAL A 181 -19.18 -6.76 11.64
N LEU A 182 -18.57 -6.37 10.51
CA LEU A 182 -17.82 -7.28 9.67
C LEU A 182 -16.59 -7.86 10.40
N GLY A 183 -15.76 -7.03 11.01
CA GLY A 183 -14.58 -7.46 11.77
C GLY A 183 -14.92 -8.40 12.92
N GLN A 184 -15.99 -8.12 13.66
CA GLN A 184 -16.51 -9.02 14.68
C GLN A 184 -16.98 -10.36 14.08
N SER A 185 -17.64 -10.34 12.92
CA SER A 185 -18.10 -11.56 12.25
C SER A 185 -16.94 -12.41 11.75
N LEU A 186 -15.93 -11.78 11.14
CA LEU A 186 -14.68 -12.41 10.73
C LEU A 186 -13.97 -13.05 11.92
N ALA A 187 -13.82 -12.31 13.02
CA ALA A 187 -13.14 -12.80 14.22
C ALA A 187 -13.87 -14.00 14.85
N VAL A 188 -15.20 -13.96 14.91
CA VAL A 188 -16.00 -15.07 15.43
C VAL A 188 -15.89 -16.31 14.55
N GLN A 189 -15.99 -16.16 13.22
CA GLN A 189 -15.89 -17.27 12.28
C GLN A 189 -14.47 -17.87 12.24
N ARG A 190 -13.44 -17.03 12.39
CA ARG A 190 -12.04 -17.45 12.49
C ARG A 190 -11.67 -18.05 13.85
N GLY A 191 -12.42 -17.71 14.90
CA GLY A 191 -12.08 -18.07 16.27
C GLY A 191 -10.89 -17.29 16.85
N ARG A 192 -10.39 -16.28 16.15
CA ARG A 192 -9.27 -15.41 16.56
C ARG A 192 -9.39 -14.04 15.88
N ARG A 193 -8.63 -13.05 16.36
CA ARG A 193 -8.72 -11.63 15.91
C ARG A 193 -7.36 -10.95 15.73
N ASP A 194 -6.31 -11.58 16.24
CA ASP A 194 -4.94 -11.06 16.24
C ASP A 194 -4.27 -11.05 14.86
N ASP A 195 -5.01 -11.43 13.81
CA ASP A 195 -4.62 -11.44 12.39
C ASP A 195 -5.54 -10.55 11.51
N LEU A 196 -6.42 -9.73 12.09
CA LEU A 196 -7.41 -8.94 11.36
C LEU A 196 -7.37 -7.45 11.71
N ILE A 197 -7.50 -6.61 10.69
CA ILE A 197 -7.67 -5.16 10.80
C ILE A 197 -8.85 -4.75 9.91
N CYS A 198 -9.97 -4.33 10.50
CA CYS A 198 -11.13 -3.82 9.78
C CYS A 198 -11.28 -2.31 10.00
N ILE A 199 -11.35 -1.55 8.90
CA ILE A 199 -11.54 -0.11 8.90
C ILE A 199 -12.72 0.26 7.97
N ASP A 200 -13.48 1.28 8.36
CA ASP A 200 -14.58 1.83 7.57
C ASP A 200 -14.33 3.29 7.16
N SER A 201 -15.17 3.75 6.21
CA SER A 201 -15.25 5.12 5.72
C SER A 201 -13.97 5.60 5.04
N VAL A 202 -13.28 4.69 4.34
CA VAL A 202 -12.07 5.01 3.57
C VAL A 202 -12.32 4.71 2.10
N GLN A 203 -12.26 5.75 1.27
CA GLN A 203 -12.38 5.61 -0.18
C GLN A 203 -11.04 5.21 -0.78
N THR A 204 -11.07 4.25 -1.70
CA THR A 204 -9.85 3.69 -2.31
C THR A 204 -10.07 3.44 -3.80
N ALA A 205 -9.01 3.17 -4.53
CA ALA A 205 -9.06 2.66 -5.89
C ALA A 205 -8.21 1.40 -6.01
N ASN A 206 -8.44 0.61 -7.06
CA ASN A 206 -7.60 -0.56 -7.33
C ASN A 206 -6.16 -0.12 -7.64
N GLY A 207 -5.18 -0.75 -6.99
CA GLY A 207 -3.76 -0.40 -7.14
C GLY A 207 -3.28 0.72 -6.21
N ASP A 208 -4.15 1.23 -5.33
CA ASP A 208 -3.74 2.10 -4.23
C ASP A 208 -2.94 1.34 -3.17
N PHE A 209 -2.26 2.10 -2.32
CA PHE A 209 -1.63 1.59 -1.10
C PHE A 209 -2.17 2.31 0.13
N ILE A 210 -2.25 1.61 1.25
CA ILE A 210 -2.74 2.15 2.51
C ILE A 210 -1.67 2.09 3.62
N ASP A 211 -1.55 3.19 4.36
CA ASP A 211 -0.87 3.21 5.66
C ASP A 211 -1.92 3.38 6.76
N ILE A 212 -1.77 2.64 7.85
CA ILE A 212 -2.63 2.73 9.02
C ILE A 212 -1.73 3.01 10.22
N GLY A 213 -1.89 4.20 10.80
CA GLY A 213 -1.06 4.63 11.92
C GLY A 213 -1.54 4.09 13.27
N THR A 214 -0.91 4.58 14.34
CA THR A 214 -1.24 4.18 15.71
C THR A 214 -2.66 4.61 16.09
N PRO A 215 -3.42 3.76 16.82
CA PRO A 215 -4.75 4.13 17.30
C PRO A 215 -4.75 5.40 18.16
N VAL A 216 -5.77 6.24 17.96
CA VAL A 216 -6.02 7.49 18.69
C VAL A 216 -7.40 7.44 19.36
N GLY A 217 -7.69 8.40 20.24
CA GLY A 217 -9.00 8.52 20.88
C GLY A 217 -9.40 7.30 21.71
N ALA A 218 -8.46 6.75 22.49
CA ALA A 218 -8.63 5.51 23.26
C ALA A 218 -8.92 4.26 22.39
N GLY A 219 -8.30 4.18 21.21
CA GLY A 219 -8.41 3.02 20.32
C GLY A 219 -9.69 3.00 19.48
N ARG A 220 -10.35 4.16 19.32
CA ARG A 220 -11.62 4.28 18.56
C ARG A 220 -11.44 4.72 17.12
N ALA A 221 -10.27 5.27 16.78
CA ALA A 221 -9.96 5.71 15.43
C ALA A 221 -8.48 5.50 15.13
N VAL A 222 -8.13 5.43 13.86
CA VAL A 222 -6.75 5.35 13.36
C VAL A 222 -6.57 6.38 12.25
N PRO A 223 -5.41 7.04 12.17
CA PRO A 223 -5.07 7.85 11.00
C PRO A 223 -4.79 6.90 9.84
N VAL A 224 -5.47 7.14 8.72
CA VAL A 224 -5.33 6.38 7.49
C VAL A 224 -4.78 7.29 6.41
N VAL A 225 -3.88 6.75 5.61
CA VAL A 225 -3.32 7.41 4.44
C VAL A 225 -3.53 6.50 3.24
N VAL A 226 -4.26 6.97 2.24
CA VAL A 226 -4.35 6.31 0.93
C VAL A 226 -3.36 6.97 -0.02
N LYS A 227 -2.60 6.14 -0.74
CA LYS A 227 -1.57 6.54 -1.71
C LYS A 227 -1.96 5.98 -3.07
N THR A 228 -2.35 6.87 -3.97
CA THR A 228 -2.65 6.52 -5.35
C THR A 228 -1.44 6.72 -6.23
N LEU A 229 -1.08 5.66 -6.95
CA LEU A 229 -0.08 5.71 -8.02
C LEU A 229 -0.76 6.22 -9.29
N VAL A 230 -0.45 7.44 -9.69
CA VAL A 230 -0.99 8.02 -10.92
C VAL A 230 0.00 7.77 -12.05
N PHE A 231 -0.40 6.95 -13.01
CA PHE A 231 0.30 6.79 -14.28
C PHE A 231 -0.33 7.74 -15.30
N ASN A 232 0.45 8.66 -15.87
CA ASN A 232 0.03 9.38 -17.06
C ASN A 232 0.36 8.51 -18.28
N ASP A 233 -0.60 8.40 -19.19
CA ASP A 233 -0.39 7.89 -20.54
C ASP A 233 0.50 8.82 -21.39
#